data_AF-A0A832XES4-F1
#
_entry.id   AF-A0A832XES4-F1
#
_cell.length_a   1.000
_cell.length_b   1.000
_cell.length_c   1.000
_cell.angle_alpha   90.00
_cell.angle_beta   90.00
_cell.angle_gamma   90.00
#
_symmetry.space_group_name_H-M   'P 1'
#
loop_
_entity.id
_entity.type
_entity.pdbx_description
1 polymer ?
#
loop_
_entity_poly.entity_id
_entity_poly.type
_entity_poly.pdbx_seq_one_letter_code
_entity_poly.pdbx_strand_id
1 'polypeptide(L)'
;MFKVECYTSSKLNERPVAFVLSNSRYKVEEIIDRWYGEGSRYFKIKADDDNIYLLKYDERADRWEWVFYQNPKMLDALPSPDVGLLQNSGREVEDIDGIHPVN
;
A
#
# COMPACT_ATOMS: atom_id res chain seq x y z
N MET A 1 14.84 11.10 0.73
CA MET A 1 14.48 12.48 0.30
C MET A 1 13.39 12.34 -0.77
N PHE A 2 12.20 12.90 -0.52
CA PHE A 2 11.06 12.82 -1.44
C PHE A 2 10.99 14.14 -2.23
N LYS A 3 10.95 14.07 -3.56
CA LYS A 3 10.90 15.27 -4.40
C LYS A 3 9.85 15.09 -5.47
N VAL A 4 8.85 15.96 -5.52
CA VAL A 4 7.83 15.94 -6.57
C VAL A 4 8.23 16.95 -7.64
N GLU A 5 8.24 16.51 -8.90
CA GLU A 5 8.40 17.36 -10.06
C GLU A 5 7.00 17.78 -10.54
N CYS A 6 6.66 19.05 -10.30
CA CYS A 6 5.46 19.67 -10.85
C CYS A 6 5.80 20.36 -12.17
N TYR A 7 5.02 20.10 -13.22
CA TYR A 7 5.16 20.84 -14.47
C TYR A 7 4.35 22.14 -14.37
N THR A 8 5.05 23.26 -14.22
CA THR A 8 4.48 24.61 -14.17
C THR A 8 4.42 25.20 -15.57
N SER A 9 3.35 24.92 -16.32
CA SER A 9 3.12 25.64 -17.60
C SER A 9 2.31 26.91 -17.44
N SER A 10 1.51 27.03 -16.37
CA SER A 10 0.74 28.25 -16.03
C SER A 10 0.11 28.04 -14.65
N LYS A 11 0.09 29.10 -13.82
CA LYS A 11 -0.32 29.15 -12.39
C LYS A 11 -1.66 28.49 -11.99
N LEU A 12 -2.41 27.90 -12.91
CA LEU A 12 -3.77 27.39 -12.67
C LEU A 12 -3.89 25.87 -12.62
N ASN A 13 -2.91 25.12 -13.18
CA ASN A 13 -3.01 23.66 -13.35
C ASN A 13 -1.68 22.95 -13.02
N GLU A 14 -1.10 23.22 -11.84
CA GLU A 14 0.04 22.44 -11.35
C GLU A 14 -0.39 20.98 -11.17
N ARG A 15 0.13 20.12 -12.05
CA ARG A 15 -0.07 18.67 -11.99
C ARG A 15 1.28 18.00 -11.72
N PRO A 16 1.34 17.03 -10.80
CA PRO A 16 2.54 16.23 -10.63
C PRO A 16 2.78 15.44 -11.92
N VAL A 17 3.96 15.59 -12.53
CA VAL A 17 4.33 14.87 -13.76
C VAL A 17 5.34 13.76 -13.50
N ALA A 18 6.15 13.91 -12.45
CA ALA A 18 7.07 12.89 -11.98
C ALA A 18 7.37 13.13 -10.50
N PHE A 19 7.86 12.12 -9.81
CA PHE A 19 8.37 12.25 -8.46
C PHE A 19 9.56 11.32 -8.25
N VAL A 20 10.46 11.71 -7.37
CA VAL A 20 11.63 10.93 -6.97
C VAL A 20 11.39 10.43 -5.55
N LEU A 21 11.37 9.10 -5.42
CA LEU A 21 11.22 8.38 -4.16
C LEU A 21 12.42 7.45 -3.99
N SER A 22 13.14 7.59 -2.87
CA SER A 22 14.25 6.69 -2.48
C SER A 22 15.24 6.38 -3.62
N ASN A 23 15.70 7.42 -4.32
CA ASN A 23 16.62 7.35 -5.46
C ASN A 23 16.05 6.85 -6.80
N SER A 24 14.78 6.45 -6.86
CA SER A 24 14.09 6.08 -8.09
C SER A 24 13.17 7.20 -8.54
N ARG A 25 13.20 7.52 -9.86
CA ARG A 25 12.30 8.48 -10.48
C ARG A 25 11.12 7.75 -11.09
N TYR A 26 9.92 8.16 -10.73
CA TYR A 26 8.66 7.62 -11.22
C TYR A 26 7.93 8.69 -12.01
N LYS A 27 7.48 8.34 -13.21
CA LYS A 27 6.67 9.24 -14.05
C LYS A 27 5.20 9.02 -13.74
N VAL A 28 4.44 10.09 -13.64
CA VAL A 28 2.99 10.02 -13.52
C VAL A 28 2.40 9.66 -14.88
N GLU A 29 1.83 8.45 -14.97
CA GLU A 29 1.13 7.97 -16.17
C GLU A 29 -0.28 8.55 -16.21
N GLU A 30 -0.98 8.49 -15.07
CA GLU A 30 -2.36 8.94 -14.96
C GLU A 30 -2.66 9.52 -13.58
N ILE A 31 -3.52 10.54 -13.52
CA ILE A 31 -4.06 11.05 -12.25
C ILE A 31 -5.44 10.42 -12.06
N ILE A 32 -5.52 9.45 -11.16
CA ILE A 32 -6.74 8.70 -10.87
C ILE A 32 -7.76 9.61 -10.20
N ASP A 33 -7.32 10.39 -9.20
CA ASP A 33 -8.21 11.25 -8.43
C ASP A 33 -7.45 12.42 -7.80
N ARG A 34 -8.16 13.51 -7.51
CA ARG A 34 -7.63 14.69 -6.83
C ARG A 34 -8.71 15.28 -5.92
N TRP A 35 -8.36 15.55 -4.67
CA TRP A 35 -9.28 16.16 -3.72
C TRP A 35 -8.58 17.16 -2.80
N TYR A 36 -9.37 18.07 -2.24
CA TYR A 36 -8.91 19.09 -1.33
C TYR A 36 -9.36 18.72 0.09
N GLY A 37 -8.42 18.76 1.04
CA GLY A 37 -8.68 18.69 2.47
C GLY A 37 -8.47 20.06 3.13
N GLU A 38 -8.47 20.09 4.46
CA GLU A 38 -8.32 21.32 5.25
C GLU A 38 -6.89 21.88 5.16
N GLY A 39 -6.63 22.70 4.12
CA GLY A 39 -5.29 23.27 3.84
C GLY A 39 -4.29 22.27 3.29
N SER A 40 -4.78 21.14 2.77
CA SER A 40 -3.97 20.12 2.11
C SER A 40 -4.63 19.68 0.82
N ARG A 41 -3.84 19.31 -0.18
CA ARG A 41 -4.33 18.79 -1.45
C ARG A 41 -3.84 17.37 -1.66
N TYR A 42 -4.74 16.47 -1.96
CA TYR A 42 -4.44 15.06 -2.16
C TYR A 42 -4.52 14.71 -3.64
N PHE A 43 -3.58 13.89 -4.08
CA PHE A 43 -3.48 13.42 -5.46
C PHE A 43 -3.25 11.92 -5.47
N LYS A 44 -4.21 11.17 -5.98
CA LYS A 44 -4.07 9.76 -6.27
C LYS A 44 -3.62 9.61 -7.72
N ILE A 45 -2.44 9.04 -7.92
CA ILE A 45 -1.77 8.95 -9.21
C ILE A 45 -1.33 7.51 -9.49
N LYS A 46 -1.34 7.13 -10.76
CA LYS A 46 -0.72 5.92 -11.27
C LYS A 46 0.64 6.27 -11.87
N ALA A 47 1.68 5.57 -11.44
CA ALA A 47 3.01 5.70 -12.01
C ALA A 47 3.24 4.73 -13.17
N ASP A 48 4.32 4.95 -13.93
CA ASP A 48 4.74 4.08 -15.04
C ASP A 48 5.07 2.63 -14.63
N ASP A 49 5.36 2.39 -13.34
CA ASP A 49 5.57 1.03 -12.80
C ASP A 49 4.27 0.24 -12.57
N ASP A 50 3.12 0.81 -12.96
CA ASP A 50 1.75 0.33 -12.68
C ASP A 50 1.33 0.44 -11.20
N ASN A 51 2.14 1.13 -10.40
CA ASN A 51 1.88 1.37 -9.00
C ASN A 51 1.00 2.59 -8.76
N ILE A 52 0.21 2.55 -7.69
CA ILE A 52 -0.65 3.66 -7.26
C ILE A 52 -0.01 4.37 -6.08
N TYR A 53 0.07 5.70 -6.16
CA TYR A 53 0.59 6.56 -5.09
C TYR A 53 -0.44 7.59 -4.68
N LEU A 54 -0.48 7.87 -3.38
CA LEU A 54 -1.23 8.97 -2.80
C LEU A 54 -0.26 10.02 -2.25
N LEU A 55 -0.26 11.17 -2.89
CA LEU A 55 0.55 12.32 -2.50
C LEU A 55 -0.35 13.34 -1.80
N LYS A 56 0.15 13.91 -0.71
CA LYS A 56 -0.46 15.03 -0.01
C LYS A 56 0.45 16.24 -0.17
N TYR A 57 -0.11 17.34 -0.58
CA TYR A 57 0.55 18.63 -0.62
C TYR A 57 -0.01 19.47 0.53
N ASP A 58 0.82 19.80 1.51
CA ASP A 58 0.44 20.70 2.59
C ASP A 58 0.66 22.14 2.16
N GLU A 59 -0.43 22.86 1.88
CA GLU A 59 -0.37 24.26 1.45
C GLU A 59 0.18 25.17 2.56
N ARG A 60 0.02 24.77 3.83
CA ARG A 60 0.56 25.50 4.99
C ARG A 60 2.09 25.42 5.12
N ALA A 61 2.65 24.24 4.82
CA ALA A 61 4.07 23.97 4.97
C ALA A 61 4.81 24.00 3.62
N ASP A 62 4.08 24.25 2.53
CA ASP A 62 4.54 24.23 1.14
C ASP A 62 5.40 22.99 0.83
N ARG A 63 4.95 21.83 1.31
CA ARG A 63 5.71 20.57 1.21
C ARG A 63 4.84 19.44 0.70
N TRP A 64 5.49 18.54 -0.02
CA TRP A 64 4.89 17.29 -0.45
C TRP A 64 5.20 16.18 0.54
N GLU A 65 4.17 15.47 0.94
CA GLU A 65 4.22 14.29 1.80
C GLU A 65 3.67 13.08 1.04
N TRP A 66 4.35 11.96 1.18
CA TRP A 66 3.86 10.68 0.67
C TRP A 66 3.01 10.03 1.76
N VAL A 67 1.72 9.79 1.45
CA VAL A 67 0.76 9.25 2.42
C VAL A 67 0.61 7.75 2.27
N PHE A 68 0.55 7.28 1.02
CA PHE A 68 0.24 5.88 0.73
C PHE A 68 0.79 5.42 -0.61
N TYR A 69 1.07 4.12 -0.71
CA TYR A 69 1.51 3.43 -1.91
C TYR A 69 0.83 2.07 -1.97
N GLN A 70 0.43 1.68 -3.16
CA GLN A 70 -0.09 0.36 -3.44
C GLN A 70 0.61 -0.22 -4.66
N ASN A 71 1.19 -1.41 -4.48
CA ASN A 71 1.73 -2.22 -5.55
C ASN A 71 0.77 -3.38 -5.85
N PRO A 72 -0.06 -3.30 -6.90
CA PRO A 72 -0.98 -4.38 -7.23
C PRO A 72 -0.25 -5.67 -7.61
N LYS A 73 0.93 -5.58 -8.26
CA LYS A 73 1.71 -6.76 -8.67
C LYS A 73 2.23 -7.57 -7.49
N MET A 74 2.48 -6.93 -6.34
CA MET A 74 2.84 -7.67 -5.12
C MET A 74 1.68 -8.47 -4.55
N LEU A 75 0.42 -8.11 -4.84
CA LEU A 75 -0.74 -8.86 -4.38
C LEU A 75 -0.91 -10.15 -5.18
N ASP A 76 -0.59 -10.13 -6.49
CA ASP A 76 -0.59 -11.32 -7.36
C ASP A 76 0.65 -12.20 -7.17
N ALA A 77 1.78 -11.61 -6.75
CA ALA A 77 3.05 -12.31 -6.56
C ALA A 77 3.21 -12.94 -5.17
N LEU A 78 2.24 -12.74 -4.24
CA LEU A 78 2.21 -13.57 -3.04
C LEU A 78 1.83 -14.99 -3.47
N PRO A 79 2.70 -16.02 -3.28
CA PRO A 79 2.17 -17.36 -3.18
C PRO A 79 1.10 -17.30 -2.09
N SER A 80 -0.09 -17.79 -2.40
CA SER A 80 -1.26 -17.83 -1.52
C SER A 80 -0.78 -17.96 -0.07
N PRO A 81 -1.18 -17.07 0.87
CA PRO A 81 -0.88 -17.34 2.27
C PRO A 81 -1.41 -18.74 2.53
N ASP A 82 -0.50 -19.64 2.89
CA ASP A 82 -0.76 -21.05 3.08
C ASP A 82 -1.75 -21.17 4.26
N VAL A 83 -3.05 -21.00 3.96
CA VAL A 83 -4.18 -21.30 4.85
C VAL A 83 -4.30 -22.82 4.85
N GLY A 84 -3.23 -23.47 5.31
CA GLY A 84 -3.04 -24.92 5.35
C GLY A 84 -2.42 -25.42 6.65
N LEU A 85 -2.02 -24.52 7.56
CA LEU A 85 -1.35 -24.87 8.82
C LEU A 85 -2.17 -24.50 10.06
N LEU A 86 -3.45 -24.90 10.08
CA LEU A 86 -4.22 -25.18 11.29
C LEU A 86 -5.12 -26.41 11.09
N GLN A 87 -4.53 -27.53 10.67
CA GLN A 87 -5.15 -28.85 10.79
C GLN A 87 -4.18 -29.81 11.45
N ASN A 88 -3.83 -29.58 12.72
CA ASN A 88 -3.53 -30.69 13.61
C ASN A 88 -3.54 -30.26 15.09
N SER A 89 -4.67 -30.40 15.77
CA SER A 89 -4.66 -30.70 17.20
C SER A 89 -6.01 -31.27 17.65
N GLY A 90 -6.47 -32.31 16.96
CA GLY A 90 -7.45 -33.24 17.50
C GLY A 90 -6.75 -34.58 17.70
N ARG A 91 -5.99 -34.73 18.79
CA ARG A 91 -5.62 -36.07 19.24
C ARG A 91 -6.92 -36.71 19.73
N GLU A 92 -7.42 -37.64 18.95
CA GLU A 92 -8.42 -38.62 19.34
C GLU A 92 -7.90 -39.29 20.62
N VAL A 93 -8.65 -39.13 21.71
CA VAL A 93 -8.40 -39.89 22.94
C VAL A 93 -8.93 -41.30 22.69
N GLU A 94 -8.08 -42.19 22.17
CA GLU A 94 -8.38 -43.61 22.11
C GLU A 94 -8.60 -44.14 23.54
N ASP A 95 -9.78 -44.71 23.75
CA ASP A 95 -10.15 -45.74 24.72
C ASP A 95 -9.27 -45.89 25.98
N ILE A 96 -9.77 -45.35 27.11
CA ILE A 96 -9.41 -45.88 28.43
C ILE A 96 -10.33 -47.06 28.81
N ASP A 97 -10.27 -48.14 28.04
CA ASP A 97 -10.73 -49.45 28.51
C ASP A 97 -9.60 -50.06 29.35
N GLY A 98 -9.72 -49.99 30.68
CA GLY A 98 -8.65 -50.52 31.55
C GLY A 98 -8.70 -50.24 33.05
N ILE A 99 -9.83 -49.80 33.62
CA ILE A 99 -9.97 -49.78 35.09
C ILE A 99 -10.29 -51.20 35.57
N HIS A 100 -9.26 -52.00 35.77
CA HIS A 100 -9.37 -53.21 36.59
C HIS A 100 -9.53 -52.81 38.07
N PRO A 101 -10.48 -53.41 38.82
CA PRO A 101 -10.55 -53.23 40.26
C PRO A 101 -9.34 -53.91 40.90
N VAL A 102 -8.54 -53.15 41.65
CA VAL A 102 -7.57 -53.72 42.58
C VAL A 102 -8.32 -54.26 43.79
N ASN A 103 -7.93 -55.48 44.14
CA ASN A 103 -8.48 -56.35 45.16
C ASN A 103 -8.40 -55.78 46.59
#